data_AF-A0A8S4H1V9-F1
#
_entry.id   AF-A0A8S4H1V9-F1
#
_cell.length_a   1.000
_cell.length_b   1.000
_cell.length_c   1.000
_cell.angle_alpha   90.00
_cell.angle_beta   90.00
_cell.angle_gamma   90.00
#
_symmetry.space_group_name_H-M   'P 1'
#
loop_
_entity.id
_entity.type
_entity.pdbx_description
1 polymer ?
#
loop_
_entity_poly.entity_id
_entity_poly.type
_entity_poly.pdbx_seq_one_letter_code
_entity_poly.pdbx_strand_id
1 'polypeptide(L)'
;MGKDIASGAPVFAIDITEEAMPKAEAAVSSQGGSLEWGAVRNFGPNMSPPEAGMAAAANGVLHWLDVHRFCPTCGSSDLQVKRSGWMLQCGADGCRYRAFPRIDPAAIVLSVSTCGDWCLLGRKAAWAEGRYSCLAGFAEVGESIEAAAVREVEEESGIVLDLDSVWFEGTQPWPMPQSLMVGFGARVAPGRDVTKYCEESTEDRVVAGEVGLTEAERLPYLQPLPPPCKVDEDELEDARWFHRDYMEARIVHDPPTMPGPFFIPGRHSLAFELITRWLRRADRQPWAGDALRTASLGEGVQKYVLMRASEAGAGTGPDGQQRSKLIVWGHPAAAYHMNVLERCKAEARKLGLNVEPLGGGRIEHFESSGVIHVYGYSQAFGPAPHHVSAAILRRMFPFYDPDSITVSYEGY
;
A
#
# COMPACT_ATOMS: atom_id res chain seq x y z
N MET A 1 -1.67 28.41 16.11
CA MET A 1 -1.43 26.99 15.78
C MET A 1 -0.83 26.22 16.93
N GLY A 2 -0.01 26.85 17.78
CA GLY A 2 0.51 26.21 18.98
C GLY A 2 1.82 26.85 19.39
N LYS A 3 2.74 26.03 19.90
CA LYS A 3 4.13 26.40 20.12
C LYS A 3 5.01 25.41 19.38
N ASP A 4 6.10 25.91 18.82
CA ASP A 4 7.18 25.07 18.33
C ASP A 4 7.73 24.22 19.47
N ILE A 5 7.98 22.93 19.23
CA ILE A 5 8.35 21.98 20.27
C ILE A 5 9.76 22.25 20.79
N ALA A 6 10.68 22.65 19.92
CA ALA A 6 12.08 22.84 20.27
C ALA A 6 12.32 24.17 20.99
N SER A 7 11.79 25.26 20.44
CA SER A 7 12.02 26.63 20.94
C SER A 7 10.95 27.12 21.91
N GLY A 8 9.77 26.50 21.94
CA GLY A 8 8.60 27.00 22.68
C GLY A 8 7.98 28.26 22.07
N ALA A 9 8.48 28.73 20.91
CA ALA A 9 8.00 29.93 20.25
C ALA A 9 6.55 29.76 19.76
N PRO A 10 5.69 30.79 19.86
CA PRO A 10 4.33 30.69 19.37
C PRO A 10 4.30 30.58 17.84
N VAL A 11 3.47 29.66 17.32
CA VAL A 11 3.29 29.41 15.89
C VAL A 11 1.91 29.89 15.45
N PHE A 12 1.88 30.69 14.39
CA PHE A 12 0.67 31.26 13.79
C PHE A 12 0.52 30.78 12.34
N ALA A 13 -0.72 30.72 11.88
CA ALA A 13 -1.05 30.53 10.47
C ALA A 13 -1.60 31.84 9.94
N ILE A 14 -1.18 32.23 8.74
CA ILE A 14 -1.57 33.48 8.10
C ILE A 14 -2.00 33.13 6.69
N ASP A 15 -3.17 33.61 6.30
CA ASP A 15 -3.63 33.58 4.91
C ASP A 15 -3.03 34.79 4.18
N ILE A 16 -2.34 34.52 3.07
CA ILE A 16 -1.62 35.53 2.28
C ILE A 16 -2.25 35.55 0.90
N THR A 17 -2.93 36.66 0.58
CA THR A 17 -3.50 36.90 -0.75
C THR A 17 -2.41 37.13 -1.78
N GLU A 18 -2.72 36.95 -3.07
CA GLU A 18 -1.79 37.22 -4.18
C GLU A 18 -1.20 38.63 -4.10
N GLU A 19 -2.02 39.63 -3.74
CA GLU A 19 -1.59 41.02 -3.57
C GLU A 19 -0.57 41.21 -2.43
N ALA A 20 -0.59 40.34 -1.42
CA ALA A 20 0.30 40.40 -0.27
C ALA A 20 1.58 39.56 -0.44
N MET A 21 1.65 38.69 -1.45
CA MET A 21 2.81 37.81 -1.68
C MET A 21 4.15 38.56 -1.81
N PRO A 22 4.28 39.66 -2.59
CA PRO A 22 5.56 40.36 -2.71
C PRO A 22 6.07 40.93 -1.38
N LYS A 23 5.15 41.31 -0.48
CA LYS A 23 5.50 41.81 0.86
C LYS A 23 5.99 40.67 1.76
N ALA A 24 5.37 39.49 1.67
CA ALA A 24 5.79 38.31 2.41
C ALA A 24 7.20 37.86 1.97
N GLU A 25 7.44 37.81 0.66
CA GLU A 25 8.75 37.48 0.08
C GLU A 25 9.83 38.46 0.53
N ALA A 26 9.58 39.77 0.41
CA ALA A 26 10.52 40.79 0.87
C ALA A 26 10.83 40.66 2.38
N ALA A 27 9.82 40.38 3.21
CA ALA A 27 10.00 40.20 4.64
C ALA A 27 10.89 38.99 4.96
N VAL A 28 10.66 37.84 4.31
CA VAL A 28 11.48 36.63 4.52
C VAL A 28 12.89 36.80 3.99
N SER A 29 13.07 37.37 2.79
CA SER A 29 14.38 37.66 2.23
C SER A 29 15.21 38.63 3.06
N SER A 30 14.57 39.62 3.71
CA SER A 30 15.26 40.56 4.59
C SER A 30 15.90 39.89 5.82
N GLN A 31 15.43 38.70 6.20
CA GLN A 31 16.00 37.88 7.28
C GLN A 31 16.94 36.78 6.75
N GLY A 32 17.29 36.80 5.47
CA GLY A 32 18.15 35.79 4.85
C GLY A 32 17.44 34.47 4.54
N GLY A 33 16.10 34.43 4.59
CA GLY A 33 15.31 33.26 4.22
C GLY A 33 14.83 33.30 2.76
N SER A 34 14.24 32.19 2.32
CA SER A 34 13.51 32.08 1.05
C SER A 34 12.10 31.53 1.29
N LEU A 35 11.15 31.90 0.44
CA LEU A 35 9.80 31.34 0.44
C LEU A 35 9.60 30.45 -0.78
N GLU A 36 8.88 29.35 -0.56
CA GLU A 36 8.38 28.48 -1.60
C GLU A 36 6.90 28.21 -1.33
N TRP A 37 6.10 28.23 -2.39
CA TRP A 37 4.66 28.03 -2.31
C TRP A 37 4.27 26.69 -2.93
N GLY A 38 3.38 25.96 -2.26
CA GLY A 38 2.69 24.84 -2.87
C GLY A 38 1.88 24.02 -1.89
N ALA A 39 1.29 22.94 -2.38
CA ALA A 39 0.34 22.15 -1.60
C ALA A 39 1.02 21.48 -0.40
N VAL A 40 0.38 21.55 0.78
CA VAL A 40 0.86 20.88 2.00
C VAL A 40 1.05 19.38 1.79
N ARG A 41 0.27 18.74 0.91
CA ARG A 41 0.46 17.33 0.51
C ARG A 41 1.83 17.04 -0.10
N ASN A 42 2.45 18.02 -0.75
CA ASN A 42 3.75 17.89 -1.41
C ASN A 42 4.90 18.19 -0.45
N PHE A 43 4.75 19.17 0.45
CA PHE A 43 5.79 19.56 1.41
C PHE A 43 5.79 18.74 2.69
N GLY A 44 4.63 18.31 3.16
CA GLY A 44 4.47 17.58 4.42
C GLY A 44 5.41 16.37 4.59
N PRO A 45 5.65 15.54 3.57
CA PRO A 45 6.60 14.42 3.67
C PRO A 45 8.05 14.81 3.97
N ASN A 46 8.44 16.06 3.71
CA ASN A 46 9.79 16.58 3.95
C ASN A 46 9.91 17.32 5.30
N MET A 47 8.80 17.44 6.04
CA MET A 47 8.74 18.09 7.35
C MET A 47 8.93 17.09 8.49
N SER A 48 9.34 17.56 9.66
CA SER A 48 9.22 16.75 10.87
C SER A 48 7.74 16.47 11.20
N PRO A 49 7.39 15.36 11.88
CA PRO A 49 6.00 15.07 12.21
C PRO A 49 5.26 16.20 12.95
N PRO A 50 5.88 16.92 13.92
CA PRO A 50 5.25 18.08 14.55
C PRO A 50 4.94 19.22 13.58
N GLU A 51 5.87 19.56 12.69
CA GLU A 51 5.71 20.62 11.69
C GLU A 51 4.62 20.25 10.67
N ALA A 52 4.63 19.01 10.17
CA ALA A 52 3.61 18.50 9.28
C ALA A 52 2.20 18.57 9.93
N GLY A 53 2.10 18.23 11.23
CA GLY A 53 0.87 18.35 11.99
C GLY A 53 0.39 19.79 12.13
N MET A 54 1.29 20.74 12.39
CA MET A 54 0.96 22.17 12.45
C MET A 54 0.54 22.73 11.08
N ALA A 55 1.24 22.34 10.00
CA ALA A 55 0.92 22.75 8.64
C ALA A 55 -0.45 22.20 8.20
N ALA A 56 -0.74 20.94 8.52
CA ALA A 56 -2.05 20.34 8.30
C ALA A 56 -3.15 21.10 9.05
N ALA A 57 -2.97 21.36 10.36
CA ALA A 57 -3.93 22.12 11.15
C ALA A 57 -4.16 23.53 10.60
N ALA A 58 -3.09 24.23 10.19
CA ALA A 58 -3.17 25.53 9.55
C ALA A 58 -3.99 25.47 8.25
N ASN A 59 -3.70 24.51 7.37
CA ASN A 59 -4.41 24.33 6.11
C ASN A 59 -5.91 24.11 6.33
N GLY A 60 -6.27 23.22 7.26
CA GLY A 60 -7.67 22.92 7.55
C GLY A 60 -8.43 24.11 8.16
N VAL A 61 -7.84 24.83 9.11
CA VAL A 61 -8.49 26.00 9.73
C VAL A 61 -8.63 27.14 8.74
N LEU A 62 -7.60 27.46 7.96
CA LEU A 62 -7.66 28.53 6.97
C LEU A 62 -8.65 28.21 5.87
N HIS A 63 -8.64 26.97 5.35
CA HIS A 63 -9.65 26.52 4.39
C HIS A 63 -11.07 26.62 4.95
N TRP A 64 -11.28 26.17 6.19
CA TRP A 64 -12.60 26.25 6.84
C TRP A 64 -13.09 27.71 6.94
N LEU A 65 -12.23 28.64 7.36
CA LEU A 65 -12.56 30.06 7.44
C LEU A 65 -12.88 30.66 6.06
N ASP A 66 -12.16 30.23 5.03
CA ASP A 66 -12.35 30.71 3.66
C ASP A 66 -13.69 30.27 3.08
N VAL A 67 -14.10 29.01 3.29
CA VAL A 67 -15.36 28.50 2.72
C VAL A 67 -16.59 28.81 3.58
N HIS A 68 -16.43 29.26 4.83
CA HIS A 68 -17.53 29.63 5.74
C HIS A 68 -17.70 31.14 5.86
N ARG A 69 -18.08 31.80 4.76
CA ARG A 69 -18.24 33.26 4.69
C ARG A 69 -19.58 33.79 5.18
N PHE A 70 -20.61 32.96 5.20
CA PHE A 70 -21.97 33.34 5.59
C PHE A 70 -22.55 32.35 6.61
N CYS A 71 -23.40 32.84 7.49
CA CYS A 71 -24.08 32.02 8.48
C CYS A 71 -25.05 31.05 7.79
N PRO A 72 -24.91 29.72 7.93
CA PRO A 72 -25.81 28.77 7.29
C PRO A 72 -27.23 28.78 7.89
N THR A 73 -27.42 29.37 9.08
CA THR A 73 -28.74 29.49 9.71
C THR A 73 -29.54 30.69 9.20
N CYS A 74 -28.91 31.84 8.98
CA CYS A 74 -29.62 33.10 8.65
C CYS A 74 -29.12 33.82 7.39
N GLY A 75 -28.07 33.33 6.74
CA GLY A 75 -27.48 33.94 5.54
C GLY A 75 -26.66 35.21 5.78
N SER A 76 -26.54 35.68 7.04
CA SER A 76 -25.75 36.89 7.35
C SER A 76 -24.26 36.69 7.11
N SER A 77 -23.59 37.72 6.57
CA SER A 77 -22.14 37.81 6.46
C SER A 77 -21.45 38.26 7.77
N ASP A 78 -22.22 38.61 8.81
CA ASP A 78 -21.68 38.95 10.13
C ASP A 78 -21.27 37.69 10.92
N LEU A 79 -20.29 36.96 10.38
CA LEU A 79 -19.62 35.87 11.07
C LEU A 79 -18.32 36.39 11.69
N GLN A 80 -18.26 36.34 13.02
CA GLN A 80 -17.11 36.79 13.79
C GLN A 80 -16.19 35.61 14.11
N VAL A 81 -14.90 35.75 13.76
CA VAL A 81 -13.86 34.82 14.19
C VAL A 81 -13.59 34.99 15.69
N LYS A 82 -13.70 33.91 16.44
CA LYS A 82 -13.47 33.82 17.90
C LYS A 82 -12.46 32.72 18.19
N ARG A 83 -12.04 32.61 19.46
CA ARG A 83 -11.11 31.58 19.96
C ARG A 83 -9.85 31.43 19.08
N SER A 84 -9.23 32.56 18.72
CA SER A 84 -7.99 32.58 17.94
C SER A 84 -8.06 31.81 16.62
N GLY A 85 -9.20 31.87 15.92
CA GLY A 85 -9.41 31.20 14.63
C GLY A 85 -10.20 29.89 14.70
N TRP A 86 -10.48 29.36 15.89
CA TRP A 86 -11.10 28.04 16.07
C TRP A 86 -12.62 28.05 16.29
N MET A 87 -13.25 29.21 16.15
CA MET A 87 -14.70 29.33 16.26
C MET A 87 -15.21 30.46 15.38
N LEU A 88 -16.33 30.23 14.71
CA LEU A 88 -17.15 31.26 14.07
C LEU A 88 -18.41 31.45 14.91
N GLN A 89 -18.81 32.70 15.12
CA GLN A 89 -20.04 33.06 15.80
C GLN A 89 -20.80 34.11 14.99
N CYS A 90 -22.08 33.88 14.73
CA CYS A 90 -22.91 34.89 14.06
C CYS A 90 -23.20 36.07 14.99
N GLY A 91 -23.00 37.29 14.49
CA GLY A 91 -23.32 38.55 15.16
C GLY A 91 -24.68 39.14 14.80
N ALA A 92 -25.40 38.55 13.83
CA ALA A 92 -26.73 39.00 13.44
C ALA A 92 -27.72 38.87 14.61
N ASP A 93 -28.57 39.89 14.78
CA ASP A 93 -29.53 39.94 15.87
C ASP A 93 -30.47 38.71 15.86
N GLY A 94 -30.69 38.14 17.04
CA GLY A 94 -31.47 36.91 17.23
C GLY A 94 -30.80 35.61 16.77
N CYS A 95 -29.67 35.62 16.04
CA CYS A 95 -28.99 34.40 15.61
C CYS A 95 -28.00 33.90 16.67
N ARG A 96 -28.08 32.62 17.02
CA ARG A 96 -27.17 31.98 18.01
C ARG A 96 -26.17 31.01 17.39
N TYR A 97 -26.02 31.04 16.06
CA TYR A 97 -25.14 30.12 15.34
C TYR A 97 -23.70 30.23 15.82
N ARG A 98 -23.11 29.08 16.13
CA ARG A 98 -21.70 28.89 16.44
C ARG A 98 -21.20 27.66 15.70
N ALA A 99 -20.01 27.74 15.14
CA ALA A 99 -19.36 26.62 14.48
C ALA A 99 -17.90 26.50 14.88
N PHE A 100 -17.41 25.28 14.81
CA PHE A 100 -16.01 24.90 14.95
C PHE A 100 -15.52 24.36 13.61
N PRO A 101 -14.20 24.27 13.38
CA PRO A 101 -13.66 23.65 12.18
C PRO A 101 -14.28 22.28 11.93
N ARG A 102 -14.76 22.09 10.70
CA ARG A 102 -15.37 20.84 10.26
C ARG A 102 -14.27 19.79 10.06
N ILE A 103 -14.58 18.56 10.43
CA ILE A 103 -13.74 17.39 10.19
C ILE A 103 -14.65 16.33 9.60
N ASP A 104 -14.30 15.82 8.42
CA ASP A 104 -15.03 14.76 7.73
C ASP A 104 -14.32 13.42 8.00
N PRO A 105 -14.88 12.52 8.84
CA PRO A 105 -14.27 11.22 9.09
C PRO A 105 -14.29 10.36 7.83
N ALA A 106 -13.15 9.76 7.51
CA ALA A 106 -13.02 8.82 6.42
C ALA A 106 -12.31 7.55 6.90
N ALA A 107 -12.88 6.40 6.60
CA ALA A 107 -12.25 5.11 6.84
C ALA A 107 -11.20 4.86 5.75
N ILE A 108 -10.05 4.32 6.12
CA ILE A 108 -9.07 3.75 5.19
C ILE A 108 -8.76 2.32 5.63
N VAL A 109 -8.95 1.36 4.74
CA VAL A 109 -8.91 -0.06 5.09
C VAL A 109 -7.88 -0.83 4.29
N LEU A 110 -7.07 -1.60 5.01
CA LEU A 110 -6.35 -2.71 4.43
C LEU A 110 -7.20 -3.98 4.52
N SER A 111 -7.83 -4.35 3.40
CA SER A 111 -8.56 -5.61 3.27
C SER A 111 -7.59 -6.78 3.16
N VAL A 112 -7.79 -7.81 3.98
CA VAL A 112 -6.91 -8.97 4.06
C VAL A 112 -7.70 -10.24 3.78
N SER A 113 -7.17 -11.13 2.96
CA SER A 113 -7.75 -12.47 2.75
C SER A 113 -7.93 -13.25 4.06
N THR A 114 -8.81 -14.24 4.05
CA THR A 114 -9.07 -15.14 5.19
C THR A 114 -7.80 -15.85 5.66
N CYS A 115 -6.94 -16.30 4.74
CA CYS A 115 -5.65 -16.91 5.09
C CYS A 115 -4.60 -15.93 5.62
N GLY A 116 -4.77 -14.63 5.39
CA GLY A 116 -3.86 -13.57 5.85
C GLY A 116 -2.70 -13.22 4.91
N ASP A 117 -2.53 -13.92 3.79
CA ASP A 117 -1.37 -13.80 2.90
C ASP A 117 -1.58 -12.87 1.71
N TRP A 118 -2.80 -12.36 1.52
CA TRP A 118 -3.13 -11.39 0.48
C TRP A 118 -3.75 -10.14 1.06
N CYS A 119 -3.41 -8.98 0.47
CA CYS A 119 -4.09 -7.72 0.72
C CYS A 119 -4.69 -7.16 -0.58
N LEU A 120 -5.83 -6.46 -0.47
CA LEU A 120 -6.43 -5.74 -1.59
C LEU A 120 -5.89 -4.31 -1.62
N LEU A 121 -5.45 -3.85 -2.78
CA LEU A 121 -5.12 -2.43 -3.02
C LEU A 121 -5.80 -1.97 -4.31
N GLY A 122 -6.23 -0.71 -4.33
CA GLY A 122 -6.85 -0.06 -5.49
C GLY A 122 -6.05 1.16 -5.98
N ARG A 123 -6.38 1.61 -7.19
CA ARG A 123 -5.90 2.88 -7.74
C ARG A 123 -7.02 3.64 -8.44
N LYS A 124 -6.94 4.98 -8.36
CA LYS A 124 -7.82 5.88 -9.11
C LYS A 124 -7.16 6.29 -10.43
N ALA A 125 -7.95 6.53 -11.48
CA ALA A 125 -7.47 6.93 -12.79
C ALA A 125 -6.61 8.22 -12.76
N ALA A 126 -6.95 9.15 -11.87
CA ALA A 126 -6.23 10.41 -11.71
C ALA A 126 -4.85 10.28 -11.04
N TRP A 127 -4.49 9.10 -10.52
CA TRP A 127 -3.21 8.89 -9.84
C TRP A 127 -2.11 8.52 -10.83
N ALA A 128 -0.87 8.89 -10.47
CA ALA A 128 0.32 8.45 -11.17
C ALA A 128 0.28 6.93 -11.44
N GLU A 129 0.65 6.53 -12.65
CA GLU A 129 0.68 5.14 -13.09
C GLU A 129 1.49 4.28 -12.11
N GLY A 130 1.01 3.06 -11.82
CA GLY A 130 1.65 2.15 -10.87
C GLY A 130 1.41 2.45 -9.39
N ARG A 131 0.76 3.57 -9.03
CA ARG A 131 0.41 3.88 -7.63
C ARG A 131 -0.79 3.08 -7.16
N TYR A 132 -0.65 2.27 -6.10
CA TYR A 132 -1.73 1.53 -5.44
C TYR A 132 -1.81 1.84 -3.95
N SER A 133 -3.02 1.88 -3.38
CA SER A 133 -3.27 2.21 -1.97
C SER A 133 -4.38 1.34 -1.38
N CYS A 134 -4.47 1.34 -0.06
CA CYS A 134 -5.68 0.93 0.67
C CYS A 134 -6.90 1.72 0.15
N LEU A 135 -8.06 1.07 0.15
CA LEU A 135 -9.34 1.69 -0.20
C LEU A 135 -9.79 2.61 0.94
N ALA A 136 -10.50 3.69 0.60
CA ALA A 136 -10.89 4.69 1.58
C ALA A 136 -12.09 5.49 1.13
N GLY A 137 -12.99 5.79 2.06
CA GLY A 137 -14.14 6.65 1.81
C GLY A 137 -14.76 7.21 3.08
N PHE A 138 -15.75 8.07 2.91
CA PHE A 138 -16.32 8.86 4.00
C PHE A 138 -17.33 8.07 4.82
N ALA A 139 -17.39 8.35 6.12
CA ALA A 139 -18.49 7.86 6.93
C ALA A 139 -19.78 8.64 6.62
N GLU A 140 -20.89 7.92 6.52
CA GLU A 140 -22.21 8.53 6.34
C GLU A 140 -22.90 8.89 7.66
N VAL A 141 -23.96 9.69 7.57
CA VAL A 141 -24.73 10.12 8.75
C VAL A 141 -25.43 8.92 9.40
N GLY A 142 -25.07 8.64 10.66
CA GLY A 142 -25.64 7.53 11.43
C GLY A 142 -24.87 6.21 11.27
N GLU A 143 -23.78 6.22 10.48
CA GLU A 143 -22.91 5.08 10.26
C GLU A 143 -21.79 5.03 11.30
N SER A 144 -21.40 3.84 11.77
CA SER A 144 -20.15 3.68 12.51
C SER A 144 -18.97 3.74 11.53
N ILE A 145 -17.81 4.19 11.98
CA ILE A 145 -16.64 4.30 11.09
C ILE A 145 -16.16 2.92 10.60
N GLU A 146 -16.38 1.86 11.39
CA GLU A 146 -16.13 0.47 11.01
C GLU A 146 -17.10 0.00 9.93
N ALA A 147 -18.38 0.36 10.03
CA ALA A 147 -19.38 0.05 9.02
C ALA A 147 -19.08 0.77 7.69
N ALA A 148 -18.67 2.05 7.75
CA ALA A 148 -18.18 2.79 6.59
C ALA A 148 -17.01 2.06 5.92
N ALA A 149 -16.07 1.56 6.73
CA ALA A 149 -14.91 0.84 6.24
C ALA A 149 -15.29 -0.44 5.46
N VAL A 150 -16.32 -1.17 5.91
CA VAL A 150 -16.83 -2.36 5.22
C VAL A 150 -17.61 -1.99 3.95
N ARG A 151 -18.51 -1.00 4.05
CA ARG A 151 -19.34 -0.54 2.93
C ARG A 151 -18.48 -0.05 1.77
N GLU A 152 -17.53 0.85 2.03
CA GLU A 152 -16.67 1.45 1.00
C GLU A 152 -15.89 0.39 0.21
N VAL A 153 -15.39 -0.66 0.88
CA VAL A 153 -14.70 -1.75 0.19
C VAL A 153 -15.66 -2.57 -0.67
N GLU A 154 -16.87 -2.83 -0.19
CA GLU A 154 -17.88 -3.55 -0.96
C GLU A 154 -18.35 -2.74 -2.17
N GLU A 155 -18.56 -1.43 -2.03
CA GLU A 155 -18.98 -0.52 -3.10
C GLU A 155 -17.90 -0.40 -4.18
N GLU A 156 -16.67 -0.07 -3.80
CA GLU A 156 -15.60 0.19 -4.77
C GLU A 156 -15.03 -1.08 -5.42
N SER A 157 -15.11 -2.24 -4.77
CA SER A 157 -14.45 -3.48 -5.24
C SER A 157 -15.31 -4.75 -5.26
N GLY A 158 -16.52 -4.71 -4.70
CA GLY A 158 -17.36 -5.90 -4.55
C GLY A 158 -16.86 -6.91 -3.51
N ILE A 159 -15.82 -6.59 -2.75
CA ILE A 159 -15.26 -7.47 -1.71
C ILE A 159 -16.02 -7.26 -0.40
N VAL A 160 -16.64 -8.33 0.10
CA VAL A 160 -17.37 -8.31 1.36
C VAL A 160 -16.43 -8.59 2.52
N LEU A 161 -16.27 -7.62 3.42
CA LEU A 161 -15.48 -7.77 4.65
C LEU A 161 -16.36 -8.28 5.80
N ASP A 162 -15.74 -9.01 6.75
CA ASP A 162 -16.39 -9.35 8.01
C ASP A 162 -16.28 -8.17 8.98
N LEU A 163 -17.43 -7.58 9.33
CA LEU A 163 -17.51 -6.46 10.26
C LEU A 163 -16.92 -6.80 11.64
N ASP A 164 -17.10 -8.04 12.12
CA ASP A 164 -16.58 -8.48 13.43
C ASP A 164 -15.05 -8.67 13.39
N SER A 165 -14.46 -8.71 12.20
CA SER A 165 -13.02 -8.81 11.99
C SER A 165 -12.31 -7.47 11.88
N VAL A 166 -13.04 -6.34 11.87
CA VAL A 166 -12.45 -5.01 11.70
C VAL A 166 -11.62 -4.65 12.94
N TRP A 167 -10.34 -4.31 12.76
CA TRP A 167 -9.47 -3.85 13.84
C TRP A 167 -8.87 -2.47 13.54
N PHE A 168 -8.85 -1.62 14.56
CA PHE A 168 -8.26 -0.28 14.48
C PHE A 168 -6.72 -0.33 14.47
N GLU A 169 -6.11 0.51 13.64
CA GLU A 169 -4.66 0.61 13.50
C GLU A 169 -4.13 2.02 13.80
N GLY A 170 -4.89 3.07 13.51
CA GLY A 170 -4.44 4.44 13.78
C GLY A 170 -5.32 5.50 13.15
N THR A 171 -4.95 6.76 13.38
CA THR A 171 -5.60 7.91 12.74
C THR A 171 -4.57 8.85 12.16
N GLN A 172 -4.91 9.53 11.07
CA GLN A 172 -4.10 10.57 10.49
C GLN A 172 -4.98 11.76 10.10
N PRO A 173 -4.75 12.96 10.68
CA PRO A 173 -5.36 14.19 10.16
C PRO A 173 -4.96 14.36 8.69
N TRP A 174 -5.96 14.52 7.82
CA TRP A 174 -5.78 14.70 6.39
C TRP A 174 -6.60 15.90 5.88
N PRO A 175 -6.27 17.13 6.31
CA PRO A 175 -7.00 18.32 5.96
C PRO A 175 -6.63 18.79 4.54
N MET A 176 -6.96 17.95 3.56
CA MET A 176 -6.82 18.19 2.12
C MET A 176 -8.15 17.86 1.42
N PRO A 177 -9.28 18.54 1.77
CA PRO A 177 -9.31 19.79 2.53
C PRO A 177 -9.58 19.67 4.05
N GLN A 178 -10.35 18.70 4.54
CA GLN A 178 -10.75 18.68 5.96
C GLN A 178 -11.08 17.28 6.53
N SER A 179 -10.38 16.23 6.10
CA SER A 179 -10.67 14.87 6.54
C SER A 179 -9.89 14.44 7.78
N LEU A 180 -10.45 13.50 8.55
CA LEU A 180 -9.71 12.67 9.50
C LEU A 180 -9.71 11.23 8.99
N MET A 181 -8.55 10.74 8.58
CA MET A 181 -8.40 9.35 8.17
C MET A 181 -8.36 8.46 9.41
N VAL A 182 -9.20 7.44 9.43
CA VAL A 182 -9.29 6.42 10.47
C VAL A 182 -8.93 5.08 9.83
N GLY A 183 -7.78 4.55 10.23
CA GLY A 183 -7.16 3.38 9.63
C GLY A 183 -7.59 2.10 10.30
N PHE A 184 -8.06 1.16 9.50
CA PHE A 184 -8.40 -0.20 9.92
C PHE A 184 -7.68 -1.23 9.06
N GLY A 185 -7.59 -2.44 9.58
CA GLY A 185 -7.57 -3.60 8.71
C GLY A 185 -8.78 -4.49 8.99
N ALA A 186 -9.14 -5.30 8.02
CA ALA A 186 -10.31 -6.18 8.09
C ALA A 186 -10.05 -7.45 7.29
N ARG A 187 -10.68 -8.56 7.69
CA ARG A 187 -10.66 -9.80 6.93
C ARG A 187 -11.86 -9.87 5.99
N VAL A 188 -11.67 -10.52 4.84
CA VAL A 188 -12.78 -10.91 3.96
C VAL A 188 -13.73 -11.84 4.72
N ALA A 189 -15.02 -11.68 4.48
CA ALA A 189 -16.04 -12.50 5.11
C ALA A 189 -15.86 -13.99 4.79
N PRO A 190 -16.04 -14.91 5.77
CA PRO A 190 -15.94 -16.34 5.53
C PRO A 190 -16.80 -16.79 4.34
N GLY A 191 -16.24 -17.63 3.47
CA GLY A 191 -16.93 -18.11 2.27
C GLY A 191 -17.10 -17.09 1.13
N ARG A 192 -16.76 -15.81 1.35
CA ARG A 192 -16.76 -14.74 0.32
C ARG A 192 -15.37 -14.44 -0.22
N ASP A 193 -14.37 -15.15 0.29
CA ASP A 193 -13.00 -14.97 -0.15
C ASP A 193 -12.80 -15.50 -1.57
N VAL A 194 -12.68 -14.57 -2.51
CA VAL A 194 -12.46 -14.88 -3.91
C VAL A 194 -11.07 -15.43 -4.13
N THR A 195 -10.08 -15.17 -3.25
CA THR A 195 -8.68 -15.67 -3.34
C THR A 195 -8.52 -17.18 -3.62
N LYS A 196 -9.57 -17.96 -3.43
CA LYS A 196 -9.69 -19.40 -3.68
C LYS A 196 -9.81 -19.80 -5.15
N TYR A 197 -10.29 -18.93 -6.04
CA TYR A 197 -10.57 -19.26 -7.45
C TYR A 197 -9.36 -19.07 -8.39
N CYS A 198 -8.14 -18.98 -7.85
CA CYS A 198 -6.92 -18.79 -8.64
C CYS A 198 -6.58 -20.00 -9.55
N GLU A 199 -7.20 -21.17 -9.35
CA GLU A 199 -6.68 -22.43 -9.88
C GLU A 199 -7.46 -23.05 -11.06
N GLU A 200 -8.67 -22.59 -11.42
CA GLU A 200 -9.56 -23.45 -12.25
C GLU A 200 -10.17 -22.91 -13.57
N SER A 201 -9.92 -21.70 -14.07
CA SER A 201 -10.36 -21.41 -15.46
C SER A 201 -9.54 -20.37 -16.20
N THR A 202 -9.06 -20.75 -17.39
CA THR A 202 -8.31 -19.93 -18.34
C THR A 202 -9.17 -19.33 -19.45
N GLU A 203 -10.46 -19.64 -19.52
CA GLU A 203 -11.25 -19.43 -20.76
C GLU A 203 -12.13 -18.17 -20.76
N ASP A 204 -12.49 -17.57 -19.61
CA ASP A 204 -13.40 -16.40 -19.56
C ASP A 204 -12.84 -15.20 -18.77
N ARG A 205 -11.57 -14.82 -19.00
CA ARG A 205 -10.98 -13.62 -18.37
C ARG A 205 -11.27 -12.36 -19.18
N VAL A 206 -12.15 -11.50 -18.67
CA VAL A 206 -12.19 -10.07 -19.06
C VAL A 206 -10.89 -9.43 -18.54
N VAL A 207 -10.01 -9.08 -19.46
CA VAL A 207 -8.73 -8.42 -19.18
C VAL A 207 -9.04 -6.96 -18.87
N ALA A 208 -9.01 -6.58 -17.59
CA ALA A 208 -8.90 -5.17 -17.20
C ALA A 208 -7.59 -4.62 -17.81
N GLY A 209 -7.70 -3.43 -18.40
CA GLY A 209 -6.81 -2.90 -19.43
C GLY A 209 -5.32 -2.84 -19.13
N GLU A 210 -4.58 -2.82 -20.23
CA GLU A 210 -3.13 -2.70 -20.36
C GLU A 210 -2.58 -1.42 -19.72
N VAL A 211 -2.06 -1.45 -18.49
CA VAL A 211 -1.39 -0.28 -17.89
C VAL A 211 -0.20 -0.69 -17.01
N GLY A 212 0.96 -0.07 -17.25
CA GLY A 212 2.10 0.04 -16.32
C GLY A 212 3.02 -1.15 -16.08
N LEU A 213 2.66 -2.38 -16.45
CA LEU A 213 3.46 -3.57 -16.16
C LEU A 213 4.33 -4.01 -17.35
N THR A 214 5.60 -4.32 -17.08
CA THR A 214 6.53 -4.96 -18.02
C THR A 214 5.98 -6.33 -18.45
N GLU A 215 6.38 -6.85 -19.61
CA GLU A 215 5.91 -8.16 -20.11
C GLU A 215 6.18 -9.32 -19.12
N ALA A 216 7.24 -9.21 -18.31
CA ALA A 216 7.55 -10.16 -17.21
C ALA A 216 6.61 -10.02 -15.99
N GLU A 217 6.00 -8.87 -15.77
CA GLU A 217 4.97 -8.63 -14.74
C GLU A 217 3.56 -8.98 -15.24
N ARG A 218 3.39 -9.12 -16.56
CA ARG A 218 2.17 -9.62 -17.21
C ARG A 218 1.99 -11.14 -17.12
N LEU A 219 2.94 -11.85 -16.49
CA LEU A 219 2.81 -13.29 -16.25
C LEU A 219 1.52 -13.58 -15.45
N PRO A 220 0.68 -14.55 -15.86
CA PRO A 220 -0.68 -14.78 -15.34
C PRO A 220 -0.82 -15.00 -13.82
N TYR A 221 0.30 -15.19 -13.11
CA TYR A 221 0.37 -15.60 -11.69
C TYR A 221 1.08 -14.58 -10.78
N LEU A 222 1.67 -13.54 -11.38
CA LEU A 222 2.00 -12.26 -10.73
C LEU A 222 0.90 -11.25 -10.93
N GLN A 223 0.06 -11.48 -11.94
CA GLN A 223 -1.20 -10.81 -12.00
C GLN A 223 -1.95 -11.06 -10.70
N PRO A 224 -2.61 -10.02 -10.19
CA PRO A 224 -3.69 -10.22 -9.25
C PRO A 224 -4.68 -11.19 -9.87
N LEU A 225 -5.34 -11.93 -8.99
CA LEU A 225 -6.72 -12.37 -9.13
C LEU A 225 -6.96 -13.87 -9.35
N PRO A 226 -7.65 -14.51 -8.39
CA PRO A 226 -8.98 -15.07 -8.67
C PRO A 226 -9.96 -13.96 -9.05
N PRO A 227 -11.05 -14.24 -9.80
CA PRO A 227 -11.65 -13.34 -10.78
C PRO A 227 -11.74 -11.88 -10.34
N PRO A 228 -11.55 -10.92 -11.29
CA PRO A 228 -11.53 -9.50 -11.00
C PRO A 228 -12.63 -9.12 -10.02
N CYS A 229 -12.20 -8.41 -8.97
CA CYS A 229 -13.11 -7.63 -8.14
C CYS A 229 -14.07 -6.89 -9.08
N LYS A 230 -15.36 -6.89 -8.76
CA LYS A 230 -16.28 -6.04 -9.53
C LYS A 230 -15.97 -4.61 -9.11
N VAL A 231 -15.12 -3.96 -9.89
CA VAL A 231 -14.65 -2.60 -9.61
C VAL A 231 -15.73 -1.62 -10.03
N ASP A 232 -16.01 -0.63 -9.17
CA ASP A 232 -16.75 0.55 -9.59
C ASP A 232 -15.84 1.47 -10.40
N GLU A 233 -16.05 1.50 -11.71
CA GLU A 233 -15.23 2.26 -12.67
C GLU A 233 -15.36 3.78 -12.49
N ASP A 234 -16.38 4.27 -11.79
CA ASP A 234 -16.53 5.68 -11.45
C ASP A 234 -15.55 6.11 -10.34
N GLU A 235 -15.09 5.17 -9.49
CA GLU A 235 -14.21 5.44 -8.36
C GLU A 235 -12.77 4.92 -8.54
N LEU A 236 -12.62 3.72 -9.09
CA LEU A 236 -11.35 3.03 -9.22
C LEU A 236 -11.09 2.67 -10.69
N GLU A 237 -9.85 2.92 -11.14
CA GLU A 237 -9.38 2.38 -12.42
C GLU A 237 -9.04 0.90 -12.29
N ASP A 238 -8.60 0.47 -11.11
CA ASP A 238 -8.15 -0.91 -10.88
C ASP A 238 -8.17 -1.27 -9.39
N ALA A 239 -8.45 -2.53 -9.07
CA ALA A 239 -8.39 -3.10 -7.72
C ALA A 239 -7.87 -4.54 -7.76
N ARG A 240 -6.88 -4.83 -6.91
CA ARG A 240 -6.00 -5.99 -7.09
C ARG A 240 -5.59 -6.62 -5.77
N TRP A 241 -5.57 -7.95 -5.72
CA TRP A 241 -4.97 -8.72 -4.63
C TRP A 241 -3.46 -8.84 -4.81
N PHE A 242 -2.71 -8.43 -3.79
CA PHE A 242 -1.26 -8.54 -3.73
C PHE A 242 -0.84 -9.54 -2.66
N HIS A 243 -0.02 -10.51 -3.08
CA HIS A 243 0.53 -11.49 -2.15
C HIS A 243 1.57 -10.84 -1.22
N ARG A 244 1.63 -11.29 0.02
CA ARG A 244 2.56 -10.83 1.06
C ARG A 244 4.01 -10.81 0.59
N ASP A 245 4.51 -11.91 0.06
CA ASP A 245 5.90 -11.97 -0.42
C ASP A 245 6.19 -10.97 -1.56
N TYR A 246 5.21 -10.67 -2.41
CA TYR A 246 5.35 -9.63 -3.44
C TYR A 246 5.42 -8.24 -2.80
N MET A 247 4.57 -7.97 -1.80
CA MET A 247 4.55 -6.69 -1.08
C MET A 247 5.84 -6.47 -0.28
N GLU A 248 6.33 -7.49 0.42
CA GLU A 248 7.62 -7.43 1.13
C GLU A 248 8.77 -7.16 0.16
N ALA A 249 8.77 -7.84 -0.98
CA ALA A 249 9.75 -7.65 -2.03
C ALA A 249 9.82 -6.19 -2.54
N ARG A 250 8.66 -5.52 -2.62
CA ARG A 250 8.55 -4.14 -3.13
C ARG A 250 8.78 -3.06 -2.08
N ILE A 251 8.60 -3.35 -0.79
CA ILE A 251 8.68 -2.34 0.28
C ILE A 251 10.05 -2.29 0.95
N VAL A 252 10.79 -3.41 1.01
CA VAL A 252 12.10 -3.48 1.68
C VAL A 252 13.20 -2.70 0.92
N HIS A 253 13.02 -2.49 -0.40
CA HIS A 253 13.98 -1.77 -1.23
C HIS A 253 13.31 -0.57 -1.86
N ASP A 254 13.45 0.56 -1.15
CA ASP A 254 13.20 1.92 -1.63
C ASP A 254 11.77 2.16 -2.13
N PRO A 255 10.88 2.90 -1.43
CA PRO A 255 9.74 3.47 -2.12
C PRO A 255 10.34 4.42 -3.16
N PRO A 256 10.36 4.08 -4.46
CA PRO A 256 11.08 4.92 -5.38
C PRO A 256 10.38 6.28 -5.34
N THR A 257 11.15 7.33 -5.11
CA THR A 257 10.73 8.72 -5.32
C THR A 257 10.47 9.02 -6.81
N MET A 258 10.40 7.97 -7.65
CA MET A 258 10.16 7.96 -9.09
C MET A 258 9.20 6.81 -9.46
N PRO A 259 8.32 6.97 -10.47
CA PRO A 259 7.37 5.95 -10.87
C PRO A 259 8.08 4.72 -11.46
N GLY A 260 8.07 3.62 -10.71
CA GLY A 260 8.24 2.26 -11.24
C GLY A 260 6.87 1.65 -11.58
N PRO A 261 6.83 0.42 -12.14
CA PRO A 261 5.58 -0.26 -12.53
C PRO A 261 4.58 -0.48 -11.37
N PHE A 262 5.06 -0.44 -10.12
CA PHE A 262 4.25 -0.52 -8.92
C PHE A 262 4.91 0.26 -7.76
N PHE A 263 4.14 1.08 -7.06
CA PHE A 263 4.54 1.69 -5.79
C PHE A 263 3.33 1.99 -4.90
N ILE A 264 3.58 2.12 -3.60
CA ILE A 264 2.57 2.48 -2.59
C ILE A 264 2.79 3.91 -2.08
N PRO A 265 1.80 4.54 -1.41
CA PRO A 265 1.98 5.81 -0.73
C PRO A 265 3.25 5.85 0.16
N GLY A 266 3.86 7.03 0.27
CA GLY A 266 5.12 7.19 1.00
C GLY A 266 5.04 6.88 2.50
N ARG A 267 6.20 6.70 3.13
CA ARG A 267 6.38 6.20 4.52
C ARG A 267 5.60 6.93 5.62
N HIS A 268 5.18 8.17 5.37
CA HIS A 268 4.45 9.00 6.33
C HIS A 268 2.93 8.88 6.19
N SER A 269 2.42 8.17 5.18
CA SER A 269 0.99 7.98 4.97
C SER A 269 0.43 6.87 5.86
N LEU A 270 -0.83 7.01 6.25
CA LEU A 270 -1.54 5.96 6.99
C LEU A 270 -1.62 4.66 6.19
N ALA A 271 -1.82 4.74 4.87
CA ALA A 271 -1.83 3.57 3.98
C ALA A 271 -0.52 2.75 4.06
N PHE A 272 0.64 3.43 4.03
CA PHE A 272 1.93 2.76 4.18
C PHE A 272 2.06 2.06 5.54
N GLU A 273 1.62 2.73 6.61
CA GLU A 273 1.65 2.15 7.95
C GLU A 273 0.76 0.91 8.06
N LEU A 274 -0.47 0.95 7.50
CA LEU A 274 -1.37 -0.21 7.45
C LEU A 274 -0.71 -1.39 6.74
N ILE A 275 -0.17 -1.17 5.54
CA ILE A 275 0.48 -2.22 4.73
C ILE A 275 1.68 -2.78 5.47
N THR A 276 2.56 -1.93 6.01
CA THR A 276 3.78 -2.40 6.68
C THR A 276 3.52 -3.08 8.02
N ARG A 277 2.47 -2.68 8.76
CA ARG A 277 2.04 -3.41 9.96
C ARG A 277 1.49 -4.78 9.63
N TRP A 278 0.66 -4.89 8.59
CA TRP A 278 0.20 -6.19 8.12
C TRP A 278 1.35 -7.11 7.72
N LEU A 279 2.39 -6.57 7.07
CA LEU A 279 3.61 -7.33 6.74
C LEU A 279 4.35 -7.84 7.99
N ARG A 280 4.40 -7.04 9.06
CA ARG A 280 5.08 -7.37 10.32
C ARG A 280 4.23 -8.16 11.33
N ARG A 281 2.96 -8.45 11.01
CA ARG A 281 2.01 -9.00 11.97
C ARG A 281 2.42 -10.41 12.41
N ALA A 282 2.70 -10.57 13.71
CA ALA A 282 3.19 -11.81 14.31
C ALA A 282 2.08 -12.81 14.68
N ASP A 283 0.81 -12.42 14.57
CA ASP A 283 -0.36 -13.26 14.83
C ASP A 283 -0.69 -14.21 13.68
N ARG A 284 0.15 -14.24 12.64
CA ARG A 284 0.07 -15.25 11.59
C ARG A 284 0.22 -16.63 12.22
N GLN A 285 -0.84 -17.41 12.16
CA GLN A 285 -0.79 -18.80 12.63
C GLN A 285 0.30 -19.55 11.84
N PRO A 286 1.17 -20.31 12.51
CA PRO A 286 2.14 -21.16 11.83
C PRO A 286 1.45 -22.11 10.85
N TRP A 287 2.13 -22.43 9.76
CA TRP A 287 1.68 -23.43 8.79
C TRP A 287 2.84 -24.26 8.25
N ALA A 288 2.54 -25.37 7.58
CA ALA A 288 3.55 -26.31 7.11
C ALA A 288 4.60 -25.67 6.19
N GLY A 289 4.21 -24.64 5.43
CA GLY A 289 5.12 -23.89 4.57
C GLY A 289 6.21 -23.14 5.32
N ASP A 290 6.05 -22.80 6.60
CA ASP A 290 7.08 -22.12 7.38
C ASP A 290 8.33 -23.00 7.58
N ALA A 291 8.18 -24.33 7.55
CA ALA A 291 9.29 -25.28 7.62
C ALA A 291 10.04 -25.47 6.29
N LEU A 292 9.43 -25.11 5.16
CA LEU A 292 10.07 -25.17 3.85
C LEU A 292 11.03 -23.98 3.68
N ARG A 293 12.25 -24.18 3.20
CA ARG A 293 13.18 -23.04 2.98
C ARG A 293 12.64 -22.10 1.91
N THR A 294 12.61 -20.80 2.21
CA THR A 294 12.17 -19.78 1.24
C THR A 294 13.19 -19.58 0.12
N ALA A 295 14.48 -19.54 0.45
CA ALA A 295 15.56 -19.53 -0.53
C ALA A 295 16.50 -20.71 -0.32
N SER A 296 16.95 -21.31 -1.42
CA SER A 296 17.97 -22.36 -1.42
C SER A 296 18.84 -22.21 -2.66
N LEU A 297 20.06 -21.70 -2.49
CA LEU A 297 21.05 -21.48 -3.54
C LEU A 297 22.36 -22.16 -3.18
N GLY A 298 23.13 -22.62 -4.18
CA GLY A 298 24.53 -22.99 -4.01
C GLY A 298 25.48 -21.88 -4.51
N GLU A 299 26.79 -22.11 -4.40
CA GLU A 299 27.83 -21.24 -4.96
C GLU A 299 27.95 -21.42 -6.49
N GLY A 300 28.21 -20.32 -7.19
CA GLY A 300 28.47 -20.27 -8.63
C GLY A 300 27.22 -20.08 -9.50
N VAL A 301 27.38 -20.38 -10.79
CA VAL A 301 26.32 -20.25 -11.80
C VAL A 301 25.36 -21.44 -11.70
N GLN A 302 24.08 -21.17 -11.53
CA GLN A 302 23.05 -22.22 -11.37
C GLN A 302 21.75 -21.85 -12.07
N LYS A 303 21.01 -22.88 -12.51
CA LYS A 303 19.61 -22.69 -12.90
C LYS A 303 18.77 -22.51 -11.64
N TYR A 304 17.76 -21.63 -11.72
CA TYR A 304 16.84 -21.38 -10.62
C TYR A 304 15.39 -21.34 -11.10
N VAL A 305 14.48 -21.64 -10.19
CA VAL A 305 13.03 -21.57 -10.42
C VAL A 305 12.41 -20.76 -9.30
N LEU A 306 11.57 -19.79 -9.68
CA LEU A 306 10.64 -19.15 -8.75
C LEU A 306 9.40 -20.03 -8.68
N MET A 307 8.97 -20.38 -7.48
CA MET A 307 7.84 -21.30 -7.27
C MET A 307 6.88 -20.76 -6.22
N ARG A 308 5.63 -21.21 -6.30
CA ARG A 308 4.63 -21.09 -5.24
C ARG A 308 4.58 -22.41 -4.48
N ALA A 309 4.72 -22.37 -3.17
CA ALA A 309 4.44 -23.50 -2.29
C ALA A 309 3.12 -23.27 -1.57
N SER A 310 2.25 -24.27 -1.52
CA SER A 310 0.89 -24.15 -0.99
C SER A 310 0.47 -25.44 -0.24
N GLU A 311 -0.51 -25.37 0.67
CA GLU A 311 -0.96 -26.54 1.45
C GLU A 311 -1.57 -27.64 0.57
N ALA A 312 -1.15 -28.91 0.67
CA ALA A 312 -1.72 -29.94 -0.19
C ALA A 312 -3.16 -30.29 0.23
N GLY A 313 -4.13 -29.93 -0.61
CA GLY A 313 -5.55 -30.26 -0.44
C GLY A 313 -6.46 -29.04 -0.63
N ALA A 314 -7.55 -29.21 -1.38
CA ALA A 314 -8.56 -28.17 -1.50
C ALA A 314 -9.20 -27.91 -0.12
N GLY A 315 -8.99 -26.72 0.44
CA GLY A 315 -9.82 -26.18 1.52
C GLY A 315 -9.68 -26.79 2.92
N THR A 316 -8.48 -27.20 3.36
CA THR A 316 -8.28 -27.74 4.73
C THR A 316 -8.12 -26.69 5.84
N GLY A 317 -8.09 -25.39 5.50
CA GLY A 317 -8.21 -24.32 6.48
C GLY A 317 -9.67 -24.12 6.91
N PRO A 318 -9.95 -23.56 8.11
CA PRO A 318 -11.31 -23.33 8.61
C PRO A 318 -12.20 -22.52 7.64
N ASP A 319 -11.59 -21.73 6.75
CA ASP A 319 -12.27 -20.89 5.77
C ASP A 319 -12.16 -21.40 4.33
N GLY A 320 -11.57 -22.56 4.05
CA GLY A 320 -11.45 -23.13 2.69
C GLY A 320 -10.43 -22.44 1.76
N GLN A 321 -9.55 -21.58 2.28
CA GLN A 321 -8.45 -20.97 1.52
C GLN A 321 -7.11 -21.65 1.86
N GLN A 322 -6.31 -21.92 0.83
CA GLN A 322 -5.01 -22.58 0.93
C GLN A 322 -3.93 -21.54 1.22
N ARG A 323 -3.15 -21.73 2.30
CA ARG A 323 -1.99 -20.87 2.56
C ARG A 323 -0.92 -21.10 1.51
N SER A 324 -0.19 -20.03 1.16
CA SER A 324 0.89 -20.12 0.19
C SER A 324 2.06 -19.21 0.52
N LYS A 325 3.22 -19.49 -0.08
CA LYS A 325 4.34 -18.55 -0.15
C LYS A 325 5.14 -18.71 -1.42
N LEU A 326 5.87 -17.66 -1.77
CA LEU A 326 6.84 -17.67 -2.85
C LEU A 326 8.20 -18.17 -2.34
N ILE A 327 8.84 -19.02 -3.14
CA ILE A 327 10.16 -19.58 -2.85
C ILE A 327 11.06 -19.50 -4.08
N VAL A 328 12.35 -19.27 -3.85
CA VAL A 328 13.38 -19.14 -4.90
C VAL A 328 14.43 -20.22 -4.67
N TRP A 329 14.44 -21.25 -5.51
CA TRP A 329 15.42 -22.33 -5.38
C TRP A 329 16.27 -22.42 -6.63
N GLY A 330 17.55 -22.72 -6.42
CA GLY A 330 18.53 -23.02 -7.45
C GLY A 330 19.44 -24.14 -6.99
N HIS A 331 20.12 -24.78 -7.94
CA HIS A 331 21.13 -25.77 -7.61
C HIS A 331 22.25 -25.84 -8.65
N PRO A 332 23.54 -25.76 -8.25
CA PRO A 332 24.65 -25.75 -9.21
C PRO A 332 24.73 -27.02 -10.08
N ALA A 333 24.37 -28.18 -9.52
CA ALA A 333 24.39 -29.43 -10.27
C ALA A 333 23.11 -29.69 -11.10
N ALA A 334 22.12 -28.79 -11.08
CA ALA A 334 20.90 -28.99 -11.85
C ALA A 334 21.14 -28.69 -13.33
N ALA A 335 21.13 -29.74 -14.15
CA ALA A 335 21.26 -29.62 -15.59
C ALA A 335 20.06 -28.88 -16.22
N TYR A 336 18.87 -28.97 -15.63
CA TYR A 336 17.64 -28.35 -16.10
C TYR A 336 16.83 -27.74 -14.95
N HIS A 337 16.01 -26.73 -15.25
CA HIS A 337 15.05 -26.14 -14.30
C HIS A 337 14.13 -27.18 -13.67
N MET A 338 13.77 -28.22 -14.44
CA MET A 338 12.96 -29.34 -13.95
C MET A 338 13.64 -30.10 -12.80
N ASN A 339 14.97 -30.22 -12.79
CA ASN A 339 15.68 -30.88 -11.70
C ASN A 339 15.56 -30.09 -10.38
N VAL A 340 15.55 -28.75 -10.47
CA VAL A 340 15.32 -27.87 -9.31
C VAL A 340 13.88 -28.04 -8.79
N LEU A 341 12.89 -28.03 -9.69
CA LEU A 341 11.49 -28.21 -9.34
C LEU A 341 11.25 -29.57 -8.66
N GLU A 342 11.74 -30.66 -9.22
CA GLU A 342 11.53 -32.01 -8.67
C GLU A 342 12.17 -32.18 -7.29
N ARG A 343 13.34 -31.58 -7.07
CA ARG A 343 13.96 -31.54 -5.73
C ARG A 343 13.10 -30.78 -4.74
N CYS A 344 12.58 -29.61 -5.14
CA CYS A 344 11.70 -28.82 -4.28
C CYS A 344 10.40 -29.57 -3.95
N LYS A 345 9.74 -30.16 -4.96
CA LYS A 345 8.57 -31.01 -4.79
C LYS A 345 8.83 -32.20 -3.86
N ALA A 346 10.03 -32.79 -3.87
CA ALA A 346 10.37 -33.88 -2.98
C ALA A 346 10.44 -33.45 -1.50
N GLU A 347 10.98 -32.25 -1.21
CA GLU A 347 11.00 -31.70 0.16
C GLU A 347 9.61 -31.22 0.59
N ALA A 348 8.90 -30.51 -0.29
CA ALA A 348 7.55 -30.00 -0.02
C ALA A 348 6.54 -31.12 0.25
N ARG A 349 6.62 -32.25 -0.48
CA ARG A 349 5.77 -33.43 -0.24
C ARG A 349 5.91 -33.99 1.17
N LYS A 350 7.10 -33.94 1.78
CA LYS A 350 7.32 -34.40 3.18
C LYS A 350 6.57 -33.54 4.19
N LEU A 351 6.27 -32.29 3.82
CA LEU A 351 5.54 -31.33 4.63
C LEU A 351 4.05 -31.26 4.27
N GLY A 352 3.58 -32.11 3.34
CA GLY A 352 2.20 -32.03 2.85
C GLY A 352 1.91 -30.75 2.07
N LEU A 353 2.87 -30.27 1.26
CA LEU A 353 2.75 -29.07 0.43
C LEU A 353 2.76 -29.43 -1.06
N ASN A 354 2.01 -28.66 -1.86
CA ASN A 354 2.14 -28.60 -3.32
C ASN A 354 3.16 -27.53 -3.72
N VAL A 355 3.79 -27.70 -4.89
CA VAL A 355 4.74 -26.73 -5.47
C VAL A 355 4.51 -26.55 -6.96
N GLU A 356 4.36 -25.30 -7.36
CA GLU A 356 4.05 -24.87 -8.72
C GLU A 356 5.16 -23.93 -9.24
N PRO A 357 5.74 -24.18 -10.43
CA PRO A 357 6.70 -23.26 -11.03
C PRO A 357 5.99 -22.02 -11.57
N LEU A 358 6.50 -20.82 -11.24
CA LEU A 358 6.03 -19.53 -11.74
C LEU A 358 6.91 -18.95 -12.86
N GLY A 359 8.00 -19.65 -13.18
CA GLY A 359 9.02 -19.25 -14.14
C GLY A 359 10.41 -19.62 -13.65
N GLY A 360 11.41 -19.46 -14.51
CA GLY A 360 12.80 -19.67 -14.08
C GLY A 360 13.80 -18.82 -14.83
N GLY A 361 15.07 -19.03 -14.50
CA GLY A 361 16.20 -18.34 -15.11
C GLY A 361 17.50 -18.92 -14.59
N ARG A 362 18.51 -18.07 -14.46
CA ARG A 362 19.79 -18.37 -13.85
C ARG A 362 20.11 -17.39 -12.74
N ILE A 363 20.88 -17.91 -11.80
CA ILE A 363 21.47 -17.15 -10.73
C ILE A 363 22.98 -17.38 -10.78
N GLU A 364 23.73 -16.30 -10.73
CA GLU A 364 25.13 -16.32 -10.32
C GLU A 364 25.18 -15.90 -8.87
N HIS A 365 25.70 -16.77 -8.01
CA HIS A 365 25.83 -16.50 -6.58
C HIS A 365 27.28 -16.64 -6.18
N PHE A 366 27.85 -15.56 -5.65
CA PHE A 366 29.23 -15.51 -5.14
C PHE A 366 29.17 -15.19 -3.65
N GLU A 367 29.15 -16.21 -2.82
CA GLU A 367 28.97 -16.11 -1.36
C GLU A 367 30.10 -15.32 -0.70
N SER A 368 31.33 -15.45 -1.23
CA SER A 368 32.52 -14.76 -0.70
C SER A 368 32.49 -13.24 -0.86
N SER A 369 31.81 -12.73 -1.89
CA SER A 369 31.63 -11.29 -2.13
C SER A 369 30.20 -10.82 -1.81
N GLY A 370 29.31 -11.73 -1.44
CA GLY A 370 27.91 -11.45 -1.19
C GLY A 370 27.16 -10.95 -2.42
N VAL A 371 27.49 -11.44 -3.63
CA VAL A 371 26.91 -10.96 -4.90
C VAL A 371 25.94 -11.99 -5.45
N ILE A 372 24.77 -11.54 -5.93
CA ILE A 372 23.78 -12.37 -6.63
C ILE A 372 23.34 -11.67 -7.92
N HIS A 373 23.46 -12.32 -9.07
CA HIS A 373 22.90 -11.83 -10.33
C HIS A 373 21.79 -12.76 -10.81
N VAL A 374 20.57 -12.24 -10.94
CA VAL A 374 19.38 -12.98 -11.39
C VAL A 374 19.07 -12.61 -12.84
N TYR A 375 19.06 -13.59 -13.76
CA TYR A 375 18.85 -13.31 -15.18
C TYR A 375 18.30 -14.48 -16.02
N GLY A 376 18.09 -14.25 -17.31
CA GLY A 376 17.80 -15.27 -18.31
C GLY A 376 16.38 -15.85 -18.22
N TYR A 377 16.16 -17.07 -18.71
CA TYR A 377 14.83 -17.66 -18.69
C TYR A 377 14.86 -19.18 -18.59
N SER A 378 13.73 -19.78 -18.22
CA SER A 378 13.54 -21.22 -18.34
C SER A 378 12.96 -21.57 -19.70
N GLN A 379 13.58 -22.53 -20.39
CA GLN A 379 12.98 -23.13 -21.59
C GLN A 379 11.70 -23.92 -21.28
N ALA A 380 11.53 -24.39 -20.04
CA ALA A 380 10.37 -25.19 -19.64
C ALA A 380 9.23 -24.34 -19.06
N PHE A 381 9.56 -23.23 -18.38
CA PHE A 381 8.60 -22.45 -17.60
C PHE A 381 8.50 -20.98 -18.03
N GLY A 382 9.24 -20.56 -19.05
CA GLY A 382 9.38 -19.15 -19.39
C GLY A 382 10.27 -18.36 -18.41
N PRO A 383 10.40 -17.04 -18.62
CA PRO A 383 11.14 -16.17 -17.71
C PRO A 383 10.42 -16.07 -16.36
N ALA A 384 11.15 -16.16 -15.26
CA ALA A 384 10.64 -15.76 -13.97
C ALA A 384 10.58 -14.22 -13.88
N PRO A 385 9.73 -13.66 -13.01
CA PRO A 385 9.89 -12.29 -12.56
C PRO A 385 11.12 -12.17 -11.67
N HIS A 386 12.25 -11.88 -12.30
CA HIS A 386 13.54 -11.79 -11.62
C HIS A 386 13.54 -10.74 -10.52
N HIS A 387 12.79 -9.65 -10.68
CA HIS A 387 12.64 -8.62 -9.65
C HIS A 387 12.02 -9.17 -8.33
N VAL A 388 10.99 -10.03 -8.43
CA VAL A 388 10.42 -10.72 -7.26
C VAL A 388 11.42 -11.70 -6.66
N SER A 389 12.14 -12.42 -7.52
CA SER A 389 13.15 -13.38 -7.09
C SER A 389 14.28 -12.69 -6.32
N ALA A 390 14.84 -11.62 -6.86
CA ALA A 390 15.90 -10.82 -6.25
C ALA A 390 15.47 -10.24 -4.91
N ALA A 391 14.23 -9.76 -4.80
CA ALA A 391 13.73 -9.20 -3.57
C ALA A 391 13.50 -10.25 -2.45
N ILE A 392 13.02 -11.45 -2.81
CA ILE A 392 13.01 -12.59 -1.89
C ILE A 392 14.45 -12.91 -1.44
N LEU A 393 15.42 -12.90 -2.36
CA LEU A 393 16.81 -13.17 -2.03
C LEU A 393 17.41 -12.12 -1.10
N ARG A 394 17.19 -10.82 -1.32
CA ARG A 394 17.63 -9.77 -0.39
C ARG A 394 17.08 -9.96 1.03
N ARG A 395 15.82 -10.40 1.17
CA ARG A 395 15.25 -10.78 2.48
C ARG A 395 15.97 -11.97 3.10
N MET A 396 16.30 -12.98 2.30
CA MET A 396 16.89 -14.23 2.77
C MET A 396 18.41 -14.16 2.99
N PHE A 397 19.08 -13.15 2.41
CA PHE A 397 20.50 -12.86 2.56
C PHE A 397 20.70 -11.45 3.16
N PRO A 398 20.22 -11.18 4.39
CA PRO A 398 20.16 -9.82 4.97
C PRO A 398 21.53 -9.20 5.29
N PHE A 399 22.61 -9.98 5.20
CA PHE A 399 23.98 -9.51 5.42
C PHE A 399 24.69 -9.12 4.12
N TYR A 400 24.07 -9.34 2.97
CA TYR A 400 24.61 -8.88 1.69
C TYR A 400 24.23 -7.42 1.49
N ASP A 401 25.05 -6.70 0.72
CA ASP A 401 24.67 -5.37 0.24
C ASP A 401 23.41 -5.51 -0.63
N PRO A 402 22.30 -4.82 -0.35
CA PRO A 402 21.10 -4.91 -1.19
C PRO A 402 21.36 -4.60 -2.68
N ASP A 403 22.33 -3.73 -2.97
CA ASP A 403 22.71 -3.33 -4.32
C ASP A 403 23.57 -4.37 -5.04
N SER A 404 24.14 -5.34 -4.31
CA SER A 404 24.89 -6.46 -4.90
C SER A 404 23.98 -7.58 -5.44
N ILE A 405 22.68 -7.51 -5.17
CA ILE A 405 21.67 -8.42 -5.72
C ILE A 405 21.00 -7.73 -6.90
N THR A 406 21.37 -8.11 -8.13
CA THR A 406 20.92 -7.43 -9.34
C THR A 406 20.04 -8.30 -10.23
N VAL A 407 19.35 -7.65 -11.17
CA VAL A 407 18.39 -8.28 -12.09
C VAL A 407 18.69 -7.85 -13.51
N SER A 408 18.64 -8.80 -14.44
CA SER A 408 18.62 -8.56 -15.89
C SER A 408 17.56 -9.44 -16.55
N TYR A 409 16.72 -8.90 -17.43
CA TYR A 409 15.83 -9.71 -18.28
C TYR A 409 16.49 -10.12 -19.61
N GLU A 410 17.73 -9.69 -19.81
CA GLU A 410 18.56 -10.08 -20.95
C GLU A 410 19.57 -11.16 -20.52
N GLY A 411 20.02 -11.97 -21.48
CA GLY A 411 20.98 -13.06 -21.27
C GLY A 411 20.35 -14.46 -21.22
N TYR A 412 21.20 -15.50 -21.17
CA TYR A 412 20.79 -16.91 -21.01
C TYR A 412 21.78 -17.74 -20.19
#